data_AF-A0A420A6P5-F1
#
_entry.id   AF-A0A420A6P5-F1
#
_cell.length_a   1.000
_cell.length_b   1.000
_cell.length_c   1.000
_cell.angle_alpha   90.00
_cell.angle_beta   90.00
_cell.angle_gamma   90.00
#
_symmetry.space_group_name_H-M   'P 1'
#
loop_
_entity.id
_entity.type
_entity.pdbx_description
1 polymer ?
#
loop_
_entity_poly.entity_id
_entity_poly.type
_entity_poly.pdbx_seq_one_letter_code
_entity_poly.pdbx_strand_id
1 'polypeptide(L)' 'MTATARKIAVLFYNAMRYGMDYRDPGADHYEQQYRDRVIKQLHRRAAQFGYSLQPQGSPT' A
#
# COMPACT_ATOMS: atom_id res chain seq x y z
N MET A 1 20.96 0.47 6.84
CA MET A 1 20.15 1.65 6.44
C MET A 1 20.64 2.29 5.11
N THR A 2 21.26 1.54 4.19
CA THR A 2 21.78 2.08 2.92
C THR A 2 20.84 1.88 1.73
N ALA A 3 20.03 0.81 1.74
CA ALA A 3 19.04 0.51 0.71
C ALA A 3 17.95 1.59 0.58
N THR A 4 17.55 2.20 1.70
CA THR A 4 16.53 3.26 1.74
C THR A 4 17.06 4.56 1.14
N ALA A 5 18.30 4.96 1.49
CA ALA A 5 18.94 6.15 0.94
C ALA A 5 19.19 6.01 -0.57
N ARG A 6 19.71 4.85 -1.01
CA ARG A 6 19.92 4.56 -2.44
C ARG A 6 18.62 4.64 -3.23
N LYS A 7 17.52 4.10 -2.70
CA LYS A 7 16.22 4.12 -3.37
C LYS A 7 15.69 5.55 -3.55
N ILE A 8 15.82 6.39 -2.54
CA ILE A 8 15.45 7.81 -2.61
C ILE A 8 16.32 8.55 -3.63
N ALA A 9 17.64 8.36 -3.59
CA ALA A 9 18.57 9.02 -4.51
C ALA A 9 18.28 8.69 -5.99
N VAL A 10 17.98 7.42 -6.29
CA VAL A 10 17.61 6.98 -7.64
C VAL A 10 16.30 7.59 -8.10
N LEU A 11 15.28 7.63 -7.23
CA LEU A 11 14.00 8.27 -7.56
C LEU A 11 14.19 9.76 -7.86
N PHE A 12 14.99 10.45 -7.04
CA PHE A 12 15.25 11.88 -7.19
C PHE A 12 16.02 12.18 -8.48
N TYR A 13 17.09 11.43 -8.76
CA TYR A 13 17.87 11.58 -9.99
C TYR A 13 17.00 11.36 -11.23
N ASN A 14 16.18 10.31 -11.25
CA ASN A 14 15.32 10.02 -12.39
C ASN A 14 14.25 11.10 -12.59
N ALA A 15 13.68 11.63 -11.50
CA ALA A 15 12.73 12.75 -11.53
C ALA A 15 13.32 13.99 -12.21
N MET A 16 14.54 14.37 -11.80
CA MET A 16 15.22 15.56 -12.32
C MET A 16 15.76 15.35 -13.74
N ARG A 17 16.27 14.15 -14.04
CA ARG A 17 16.98 13.88 -15.30
C ARG A 17 16.06 13.68 -16.48
N TYR A 18 14.95 12.97 -16.30
CA TYR A 18 14.06 12.59 -17.39
C TYR A 18 12.74 13.36 -17.37
N GLY A 19 12.47 14.11 -16.30
CA GLY A 19 11.13 14.61 -16.01
C GLY A 19 10.23 13.47 -15.58
N MET A 20 9.53 13.63 -14.46
CA MET A 20 8.40 12.79 -14.12
C MET A 20 7.15 13.63 -14.23
N ASP A 21 6.27 13.27 -15.16
CA ASP A 21 4.93 13.83 -15.21
C ASP A 21 4.15 13.20 -14.04
N TYR A 22 4.30 13.81 -12.86
CA TYR A 22 3.71 13.30 -11.63
C TYR A 22 2.20 13.53 -11.68
N ARG A 23 1.49 12.54 -12.20
CA ARG A 23 0.04 12.46 -12.07
C ARG A 23 -0.27 11.80 -10.74
N ASP A 24 -0.61 12.61 -9.74
CA ASP A 24 -1.09 12.10 -8.47
C ASP A 24 -2.30 11.18 -8.72
N PRO A 25 -2.22 9.87 -8.42
CA PRO A 25 -3.36 8.97 -8.54
C PRO A 25 -4.48 9.32 -7.53
N GLY A 26 -4.25 10.29 -6.65
CA GLY A 26 -5.19 10.79 -5.67
C GLY A 26 -5.16 9.97 -4.39
N ALA A 27 -5.70 10.56 -3.33
CA ALA A 27 -5.84 9.92 -2.03
C ALA A 27 -6.64 8.61 -2.13
N ASP A 28 -7.67 8.57 -2.98
CA ASP A 28 -8.57 7.42 -3.13
C ASP A 28 -7.85 6.13 -3.54
N HIS A 29 -6.89 6.23 -4.46
CA HIS A 29 -6.12 5.06 -4.88
C HIS A 29 -5.22 4.54 -3.76
N TYR A 30 -4.61 5.43 -2.97
CA TYR A 30 -3.83 5.04 -1.80
C TYR A 30 -4.72 4.43 -0.71
N GLU A 31 -5.89 5.03 -0.46
CA GLU A 31 -6.89 4.57 0.50
C GLU A 31 -7.37 3.15 0.19
N GLN A 32 -7.65 2.86 -1.09
CA GLN A 32 -8.03 1.52 -1.56
C GLN A 32 -6.92 0.48 -1.28
N GLN A 33 -5.68 0.78 -1.69
CA GLN A 33 -4.56 -0.13 -1.43
C GLN A 33 -4.29 -0.32 0.05
N TYR A 34 -4.48 0.74 0.85
CA TYR A 34 -4.34 0.66 2.30
C TYR A 34 -5.37 -0.30 2.89
N ARG A 35 -6.65 -0.15 2.51
CA ARG A 35 -7.74 -1.06 2.93
C ARG A 35 -7.43 -2.51 2.58
N ASP A 36 -7.00 -2.79 1.36
CA ASP A 36 -6.64 -4.15 0.92
C ASP A 36 -5.50 -4.76 1.77
N ARG A 37 -4.48 -3.95 2.10
CA ARG A 37 -3.35 -4.40 2.94
C ARG A 37 -3.82 -4.72 4.34
N VAL A 38 -4.68 -3.88 4.92
CA VAL A 38 -5.24 -4.09 6.26
C VAL A 38 -6.08 -5.36 6.29
N ILE A 39 -6.97 -5.57 5.32
CA ILE A 39 -7.80 -6.77 5.22
C ILE A 39 -6.94 -8.04 5.09
N LYS A 40 -5.94 -8.03 4.19
CA LYS A 40 -5.00 -9.16 4.04
C LYS A 40 -4.23 -9.46 5.32
N GLN A 41 -3.77 -8.43 6.02
CA GLN A 41 -3.08 -8.59 7.30
C GLN A 41 -4.01 -9.18 8.35
N LEU A 42 -5.28 -8.77 8.36
CA LEU A 42 -6.30 -9.26 9.28
C LEU A 42 -6.63 -10.74 9.02
N HIS A 43 -6.82 -11.15 7.76
CA HIS A 43 -6.97 -12.57 7.40
C HIS A 43 -5.76 -13.40 7.86
N ARG A 44 -4.54 -12.91 7.62
CA ARG A 44 -3.33 -13.62 8.06
C ARG A 44 -3.27 -13.78 9.58
N ARG A 45 -3.64 -12.73 10.33
CA ARG A 45 -3.70 -12.78 11.79
C ARG A 45 -4.77 -13.76 12.27
N ALA A 46 -5.97 -13.73 11.69
CA ALA A 46 -7.03 -14.67 12.03
C ALA A 46 -6.58 -16.12 11.81
N ALA A 47 -5.93 -16.41 10.68
CA ALA A 47 -5.40 -17.74 10.36
C ALA A 47 -4.35 -18.22 11.38
N GLN A 48 -3.53 -17.32 11.94
CA GLN A 48 -2.57 -17.67 13.01
C GLN A 48 -3.25 -18.17 14.28
N PHE A 49 -4.50 -17.73 14.53
CA PHE A 49 -5.29 -18.14 15.69
C PHE A 49 -6.31 -19.23 15.35
N GLY A 50 -6.28 -19.79 14.14
CA GLY A 50 -7.24 -20.80 13.69
C GLY A 50 -8.64 -20.25 13.38
N TYR A 51 -8.79 -18.92 13.26
CA TYR A 51 -10.04 -18.25 12.91
C TYR A 51 -10.05 -17.83 11.43
N SER A 52 -11.25 -17.73 10.85
CA SER A 52 -11.46 -17.16 9.51
C SER A 52 -12.19 -15.82 9.63
N LEU A 53 -11.72 -14.81 8.90
CA LEU A 53 -12.40 -13.52 8.81
C LEU A 53 -13.62 -13.67 7.89
N GLN A 54 -14.80 -13.33 8.38
CA GLN A 54 -16.02 -13.22 7.59
C GLN A 54 -16.49 -11.77 7.58
N PRO A 55 -16.98 -11.26 6.43
CA PRO A 55 -17.60 -9.94 6.39
C PRO A 55 -18.85 -9.95 7.28
N GLN A 56 -18.91 -8.99 8.20
CA GLN A 56 -20.14 -8.74 8.95
C GLN A 56 -21.12 -8.09 7.98
N GLY A 57 -22.26 -8.75 7.73
CA GLY A 57 -23.18 -8.48 6.62
C GLY A 57 -23.39 -7.01 6.26
N SER A 58 -23.45 -6.74 4.96
CA SER A 58 -23.72 -5.43 4.37
C SER A 58 -24.94 -4.78 5.03
N PRO A 59 -24.84 -3.60 5.65
CA PRO A 59 -26.04 -2.82 5.94
C PRO A 59 -26.66 -2.46 4.60
N THR A 60 -27.92 -2.84 4.43
CA THR A 60 -28.76 -2.58 3.26
C THR A 60 -29.00 -1.09 3.09
#